data_AF-A0A2X2WAS7-F1
#
_entry.id   AF-A0A2X2WAS7-F1
#
_cell.length_a   1.000
_cell.length_b   1.000
_cell.length_c   1.000
_cell.angle_alpha   90.00
_cell.angle_beta   90.00
_cell.angle_gamma   90.00
#
_symmetry.space_group_name_H-M   'P 1'
#
loop_
_entity.id
_entity.type
_entity.pdbx_description
1 polymer ?
#
loop_
_entity_poly.entity_id
_entity_poly.type
_entity_poly.pdbx_seq_one_letter_code
_entity_poly.pdbx_strand_id
1 'polypeptide(L)'
;MRYGENSHQQAAFYIEENVQEASVATAQQVQGKALSYNNIADTDAALECVKEFSEPACVIVKHANPCGVAVSTSILDAYDRAYKTDPTSAFGGIIAFNRELDAETAQAIISRQFVEVIIAPSASEDALKITAAKQNVRVLTCGQWAQRVPGLDFKRVNGGLLVQDRDLGMVTEGELRVVTKRQPSEQELRDALFCWKVAKFVKSNAIVYAKENMTIGIGAGQMSRVYSAKRSPVLKRAMKAWK
;
A
#
# COMPACT_ATOMS: atom_id res chain seq x y z
N MET A 1 9.65 -7.69 -20.15
CA MET A 1 10.24 -6.95 -19.01
C MET A 1 11.75 -7.16 -19.00
N ARG A 2 12.54 -6.36 -18.27
CA ARG A 2 14.01 -6.52 -18.27
C ARG A 2 14.47 -7.86 -17.68
N TYR A 3 13.81 -8.32 -16.62
CA TYR A 3 13.99 -9.61 -15.95
C TYR A 3 12.76 -9.86 -15.04
N GLY A 4 12.66 -11.06 -14.46
CA GLY A 4 11.62 -11.46 -13.52
C GLY A 4 11.87 -10.96 -12.09
N GLU A 5 11.54 -11.76 -11.09
CA GLU A 5 11.79 -11.41 -9.67
C GLU A 5 13.30 -11.24 -9.41
N ASN A 6 14.11 -12.08 -10.04
CA ASN A 6 15.57 -12.05 -10.00
C ASN A 6 16.17 -11.87 -11.40
N SER A 7 17.39 -11.33 -11.48
CA SER A 7 18.05 -10.93 -12.74
C SER A 7 18.26 -12.06 -13.76
N HIS A 8 18.34 -13.31 -13.31
CA HIS A 8 18.52 -14.48 -14.17
C HIS A 8 17.21 -15.00 -14.77
N GLN A 9 16.06 -14.47 -14.35
CA GLN A 9 14.74 -14.91 -14.81
C GLN A 9 14.25 -13.99 -15.92
N GLN A 10 13.66 -14.56 -16.98
CA GLN A 10 12.94 -13.78 -18.00
C GLN A 10 11.49 -13.54 -17.56
N ALA A 11 10.89 -12.42 -17.98
CA ALA A 11 9.52 -12.09 -17.62
C ALA A 11 8.80 -11.23 -18.67
N ALA A 12 7.47 -11.41 -18.71
CA ALA A 12 6.52 -10.60 -19.45
C ALA A 12 5.35 -10.23 -18.53
N PHE A 13 4.72 -9.10 -18.79
CA PHE A 13 3.49 -8.66 -18.13
C PHE A 13 2.36 -8.77 -19.15
N TYR A 14 1.32 -9.52 -18.82
CA TYR A 14 0.14 -9.72 -19.66
C TYR A 14 -1.04 -8.99 -19.03
N ILE A 15 -1.92 -8.45 -19.88
CA ILE A 15 -3.10 -7.70 -19.49
C ILE A 15 -4.31 -8.44 -20.07
N GLU A 16 -5.39 -8.53 -19.29
CA GLU A 16 -6.65 -9.09 -19.77
C GLU A 16 -7.30 -8.18 -20.82
N GLU A 17 -8.06 -8.75 -21.76
CA GLU A 17 -8.63 -7.98 -22.87
C GLU A 17 -9.70 -6.98 -22.41
N ASN A 18 -10.50 -7.33 -21.39
CA ASN A 18 -11.67 -6.57 -20.97
C ASN A 18 -11.54 -6.00 -19.55
N VAL A 19 -10.44 -5.29 -19.26
CA VAL A 19 -10.23 -4.69 -17.94
C VAL A 19 -11.28 -3.61 -17.64
N GLN A 20 -12.02 -3.78 -16.54
CA GLN A 20 -13.11 -2.87 -16.13
C GLN A 20 -12.70 -1.85 -15.06
N GLU A 21 -11.56 -2.06 -14.40
CA GLU A 21 -11.12 -1.26 -13.26
C GLU A 21 -9.80 -0.53 -13.56
N ALA A 22 -9.67 0.70 -13.05
CA ALA A 22 -8.37 1.34 -12.92
C ALA A 22 -7.44 0.42 -12.12
N SER A 23 -6.33 -0.02 -12.69
CA SER A 23 -5.41 -1.00 -12.09
C SER A 23 -3.99 -0.74 -12.55
N VAL A 24 -3.02 -1.51 -12.06
CA VAL A 24 -1.65 -1.44 -12.59
C VAL A 24 -1.61 -1.80 -14.09
N ALA A 25 -2.55 -2.62 -14.56
CA ALA A 25 -2.65 -3.05 -15.94
C ALA A 25 -3.11 -1.93 -16.88
N THR A 26 -3.97 -1.03 -16.41
CA THR A 26 -4.47 0.12 -17.19
C THR A 26 -3.68 1.40 -16.94
N ALA A 27 -2.68 1.36 -16.05
CA ALA A 27 -1.93 2.54 -15.67
C ALA A 27 -1.00 3.04 -16.77
N GLN A 28 -1.04 4.34 -17.03
CA GLN A 28 -0.10 5.02 -17.92
C GLN A 28 1.13 5.46 -17.13
N GLN A 29 2.31 5.00 -17.59
CA GLN A 29 3.58 5.54 -17.11
C GLN A 29 3.85 6.89 -17.78
N VAL A 30 3.72 7.98 -17.02
CA VAL A 30 3.92 9.35 -17.50
C VAL A 30 5.34 9.87 -17.30
N GLN A 31 6.15 9.18 -16.48
CA GLN A 31 7.56 9.51 -16.25
C GLN A 31 8.39 8.27 -15.93
N GLY A 32 9.69 8.32 -16.20
CA GLY A 32 10.71 7.48 -15.56
C GLY A 32 11.16 6.27 -16.37
N LYS A 33 11.94 5.39 -15.73
CA LYS A 33 12.47 4.16 -16.34
C LYS A 33 11.39 3.11 -16.55
N ALA A 34 11.58 2.17 -17.48
CA ALA A 34 10.68 1.02 -17.62
C ALA A 34 10.46 0.28 -16.27
N LEU A 35 9.23 -0.18 -16.04
CA LEU A 35 8.84 -0.94 -14.85
C LEU A 35 9.51 -2.33 -14.83
N SER A 36 10.00 -2.73 -13.66
CA SER A 36 10.47 -4.10 -13.39
C SER A 36 9.32 -5.02 -12.97
N TYR A 37 9.56 -6.34 -12.94
CA TYR A 37 8.60 -7.32 -12.43
C TYR A 37 8.13 -6.97 -11.01
N ASN A 38 9.08 -6.69 -10.11
CA ASN A 38 8.79 -6.32 -8.74
C ASN A 38 8.07 -4.97 -8.65
N ASN A 39 8.34 -4.03 -9.56
CA ASN A 39 7.60 -2.77 -9.59
C ASN A 39 6.11 -2.99 -9.88
N ILE A 40 5.76 -3.88 -10.81
CA ILE A 40 4.35 -4.18 -11.10
C ILE A 40 3.68 -4.78 -9.87
N ALA A 41 4.28 -5.81 -9.26
CA ALA A 41 3.70 -6.49 -8.09
C ALA A 41 3.54 -5.56 -6.87
N ASP A 42 4.56 -4.76 -6.57
CA ASP A 42 4.52 -3.83 -5.42
C ASP A 42 3.55 -2.67 -5.69
N THR A 43 3.43 -2.21 -6.94
CA THR A 43 2.49 -1.15 -7.33
C THR A 43 1.05 -1.63 -7.22
N ASP A 44 0.78 -2.86 -7.68
CA ASP A 44 -0.54 -3.48 -7.55
C ASP A 44 -0.95 -3.60 -6.07
N ALA A 45 -0.06 -4.12 -5.21
CA ALA A 45 -0.31 -4.20 -3.77
C ALA A 45 -0.57 -2.83 -3.12
N ALA A 46 0.16 -1.79 -3.55
CA ALA A 46 -0.02 -0.43 -3.04
C ALA A 46 -1.36 0.17 -3.51
N LEU A 47 -1.68 0.00 -4.79
CA LEU A 47 -2.90 0.53 -5.40
C LEU A 47 -4.16 -0.15 -4.84
N GLU A 48 -4.18 -1.49 -4.78
CA GLU A 48 -5.33 -2.22 -4.25
C GLU A 48 -5.56 -1.92 -2.77
N CYS A 49 -4.51 -1.67 -1.99
CA CYS A 49 -4.62 -1.25 -0.60
C CYS A 49 -5.17 0.17 -0.46
N VAL A 50 -4.68 1.14 -1.26
CA VAL A 50 -5.14 2.54 -1.13
C VAL A 50 -6.60 2.71 -1.57
N LYS A 51 -7.10 1.83 -2.45
CA LYS A 51 -8.50 1.75 -2.86
C LYS A 51 -9.47 1.41 -1.73
N GLU A 52 -9.00 0.88 -0.59
CA GLU A 52 -9.86 0.57 0.56
C GLU A 52 -10.34 1.80 1.34
N PHE A 53 -9.80 2.97 0.99
CA PHE A 53 -10.06 4.22 1.69
C PHE A 53 -10.78 5.20 0.78
N SER A 54 -11.86 5.78 1.30
CA SER A 54 -12.64 6.82 0.63
C SER A 54 -11.97 8.19 0.79
N GLU A 55 -11.52 8.51 1.99
CA GLU A 55 -10.85 9.75 2.38
C GLU A 55 -9.42 9.81 1.84
N PRO A 56 -8.80 11.00 1.68
CA PRO A 56 -7.42 11.12 1.22
C PRO A 56 -6.47 10.18 1.96
N ALA A 57 -5.82 9.28 1.22
CA ALA A 57 -5.02 8.20 1.77
C ALA A 57 -3.69 8.05 1.03
N CYS A 58 -2.70 7.56 1.79
CA CYS A 58 -1.39 7.21 1.28
C CYS A 58 -1.01 5.81 1.78
N VAL A 59 -0.56 4.96 0.87
CA VAL A 59 0.01 3.64 1.16
C VAL A 59 1.43 3.60 0.63
N ILE A 60 2.38 3.21 1.48
CA ILE A 60 3.78 2.99 1.13
C ILE A 60 4.05 1.48 1.24
N VAL A 61 4.47 0.87 0.14
CA VAL A 61 4.77 -0.57 0.04
C VAL A 61 6.25 -0.80 -0.21
N LYS A 62 6.76 -1.90 0.34
CA LYS A 62 8.04 -2.49 -0.05
C LYS A 62 7.95 -4.01 -0.01
N HIS A 63 8.37 -4.68 -1.09
CA HIS A 63 8.32 -6.14 -1.21
C HIS A 63 6.90 -6.70 -0.93
N ALA A 64 5.92 -6.13 -1.63
CA ALA A 64 4.49 -6.46 -1.58
C ALA A 64 3.85 -6.42 -0.18
N ASN A 65 4.44 -5.67 0.75
CA ASN A 65 3.90 -5.44 2.09
C ASN A 65 3.84 -3.93 2.39
N PRO A 66 2.72 -3.42 2.92
CA PRO A 66 2.66 -2.06 3.44
C PRO A 66 3.66 -1.85 4.57
N CYS A 67 4.49 -0.82 4.48
CA CYS A 67 5.37 -0.34 5.55
C CYS A 67 4.86 0.94 6.22
N GLY A 68 3.91 1.63 5.59
CA GLY A 68 3.20 2.78 6.16
C GLY A 68 1.88 3.03 5.44
N VAL A 69 0.81 3.23 6.19
CA VAL A 69 -0.51 3.59 5.68
C VAL A 69 -1.10 4.68 6.55
N ALA A 70 -1.71 5.69 5.94
CA ALA A 70 -2.49 6.68 6.67
C ALA A 70 -3.63 7.25 5.82
N VAL A 71 -4.67 7.66 6.53
CA VAL A 71 -5.78 8.45 6.02
C VAL A 71 -5.77 9.81 6.71
N SER A 72 -6.02 10.87 5.96
CA SER A 72 -6.16 12.22 6.52
C SER A 72 -7.03 13.14 5.64
N THR A 73 -6.96 14.45 5.90
CA THR A 73 -7.72 15.50 5.19
C THR A 73 -7.10 15.92 3.86
N SER A 74 -5.82 15.62 3.64
CA SER A 74 -5.10 15.83 2.37
C SER A 74 -4.12 14.70 2.10
N ILE A 75 -3.71 14.52 0.83
CA ILE A 75 -2.70 13.51 0.49
C ILE A 75 -1.32 13.82 1.04
N LEU A 76 -0.98 15.11 1.20
CA LEU A 76 0.27 15.52 1.84
C LEU A 76 0.31 15.07 3.31
N ASP A 77 -0.75 15.34 4.08
CA ASP A 77 -0.78 14.92 5.48
C ASP A 77 -0.86 13.39 5.59
N ALA A 78 -1.62 12.72 4.70
CA ALA A 78 -1.61 11.27 4.61
C ALA A 78 -0.21 10.72 4.31
N TYR A 79 0.54 11.32 3.39
CA TYR A 79 1.93 10.95 3.11
C TYR A 79 2.83 11.16 4.33
N ASP A 80 2.77 12.33 4.96
CA ASP A 80 3.59 12.67 6.11
C ASP A 80 3.35 11.71 7.29
N ARG A 81 2.10 11.31 7.50
CA ARG A 81 1.69 10.31 8.49
C ARG A 81 2.19 8.92 8.10
N ALA A 82 1.91 8.43 6.90
CA ALA A 82 2.34 7.11 6.44
C ALA A 82 3.88 6.95 6.48
N TYR A 83 4.62 7.98 6.08
CA TYR A 83 6.08 7.98 6.11
C TYR A 83 6.64 7.83 7.54
N LYS A 84 6.00 8.43 8.55
CA LYS A 84 6.42 8.34 9.96
C LYS A 84 6.32 6.94 10.55
N THR A 85 5.56 6.02 9.94
CA THR A 85 5.43 4.63 10.41
C THR A 85 6.78 3.93 10.41
N ASP A 86 7.46 3.93 9.26
CA ASP A 86 8.78 3.31 9.09
C ASP A 86 9.58 4.01 7.95
N PRO A 87 10.22 5.16 8.25
CA PRO A 87 11.03 5.89 7.27
C PRO A 87 12.16 5.06 6.64
N THR A 88 12.71 4.10 7.39
CA THR A 88 13.80 3.25 6.91
C THR A 88 13.30 2.29 5.83
N SER A 89 12.16 1.66 6.05
CA SER A 89 11.56 0.78 5.05
C SER A 89 10.97 1.56 3.87
N ALA A 90 10.47 2.78 4.07
CA ALA A 90 9.92 3.60 3.00
C ALA A 90 10.94 3.95 1.89
N PHE A 91 12.25 3.98 2.21
CA PHE A 91 13.29 4.29 1.24
C PHE A 91 13.33 3.27 0.10
N GLY A 92 13.16 3.74 -1.14
CA GLY A 92 13.05 2.90 -2.34
C GLY A 92 11.75 2.11 -2.41
N GLY A 93 10.72 2.53 -1.66
CA GLY A 93 9.38 1.95 -1.72
C GLY A 93 8.58 2.42 -2.93
N ILE A 94 7.33 1.93 -2.98
CA ILE A 94 6.29 2.37 -3.90
C ILE A 94 5.21 3.10 -3.12
N ILE A 95 4.80 4.26 -3.62
CA ILE A 95 3.83 5.13 -2.95
C ILE A 95 2.55 5.18 -3.79
N ALA A 96 1.41 4.87 -3.19
CA ALA A 96 0.10 4.97 -3.82
C ALA A 96 -0.78 6.00 -3.11
N PHE A 97 -1.50 6.80 -3.90
CA PHE A 97 -2.50 7.76 -3.45
C PHE A 97 -3.87 7.44 -4.07
N ASN A 98 -4.95 7.78 -3.37
CA ASN A 98 -6.33 7.71 -3.89
C ASN A 98 -6.88 9.07 -4.36
N ARG A 99 -6.00 10.06 -4.54
CA ARG A 99 -6.30 11.39 -5.12
C ARG A 99 -5.15 11.79 -6.05
N GLU A 100 -5.39 12.82 -6.84
CA GLU A 100 -4.37 13.42 -7.72
C GLU A 100 -3.08 13.72 -6.96
N LEU A 101 -1.94 13.36 -7.54
CA LEU A 101 -0.63 13.79 -7.04
C LEU A 101 -0.44 15.29 -7.32
N ASP A 102 -0.44 16.09 -6.26
CA ASP A 102 -0.19 17.54 -6.32
C ASP A 102 1.31 17.90 -6.16
N ALA A 103 1.63 19.17 -6.45
CA ALA A 103 3.00 19.68 -6.45
C ALA A 103 3.64 19.66 -5.05
N GLU A 104 2.88 19.99 -4.00
CA GLU A 104 3.38 20.06 -2.64
C GLU A 104 3.77 18.67 -2.11
N THR A 105 2.91 17.68 -2.37
CA THR A 105 3.14 16.27 -2.03
C THR A 105 4.30 15.70 -2.84
N ALA A 106 4.35 15.97 -4.15
CA ALA A 106 5.48 15.57 -4.98
C ALA A 106 6.81 16.13 -4.45
N GLN A 107 6.84 17.41 -4.06
CA GLN A 107 8.02 18.06 -3.50
C GLN A 107 8.45 17.42 -2.18
N ALA A 108 7.49 17.14 -1.29
CA ALA A 108 7.76 16.48 -0.02
C ALA A 108 8.35 15.07 -0.21
N ILE A 109 7.87 14.32 -1.21
CA ILE A 109 8.40 12.98 -1.54
C ILE A 109 9.85 13.07 -2.01
N ILE A 110 10.12 13.84 -3.06
CA ILE A 110 11.43 13.85 -3.72
C ILE A 110 12.54 14.47 -2.84
N SER A 111 12.18 15.33 -1.90
CA SER A 111 13.12 15.96 -0.97
C SER A 111 13.51 15.04 0.18
N ARG A 112 12.65 14.11 0.59
CA ARG A 112 12.88 13.27 1.77
C ARG A 112 13.62 11.98 1.47
N GLN A 113 13.30 11.32 0.35
CA GLN A 113 13.84 9.99 0.07
C GLN A 113 13.88 9.65 -1.42
N PHE A 114 14.64 8.61 -1.73
CA PHE A 114 14.49 7.90 -2.99
C PHE A 114 13.18 7.09 -2.95
N VAL A 115 12.42 7.14 -4.05
CA VAL A 115 11.21 6.35 -4.29
C VAL A 115 11.34 5.68 -5.65
N GLU A 116 10.86 4.45 -5.81
CA GLU A 116 10.92 3.78 -7.10
C GLU A 116 9.74 4.12 -8.01
N VAL A 117 8.53 4.07 -7.45
CA VAL A 117 7.27 4.29 -8.16
C VAL A 117 6.32 5.14 -7.31
N ILE A 118 5.64 6.09 -7.94
CA ILE A 118 4.49 6.80 -7.40
C ILE A 118 3.29 6.48 -8.31
N ILE A 119 2.17 6.07 -7.73
CA ILE A 119 0.92 5.83 -8.47
C ILE A 119 -0.24 6.62 -7.85
N ALA A 120 -1.05 7.24 -8.70
CA ALA A 120 -2.23 8.00 -8.33
C ALA A 120 -3.29 7.93 -9.44
N PRO A 121 -4.56 8.33 -9.20
CA PRO A 121 -5.54 8.48 -10.26
C PRO A 121 -5.08 9.42 -11.39
N SER A 122 -4.49 10.56 -11.02
CA SER A 122 -3.90 11.57 -11.91
C SER A 122 -2.69 12.23 -11.26
N ALA A 123 -1.94 13.02 -12.00
CA ALA A 123 -0.84 13.84 -11.49
C ALA A 123 -0.89 15.22 -12.15
N SER A 124 -0.71 16.28 -11.37
CA SER A 124 -0.67 17.64 -11.92
C SER A 124 0.60 17.88 -12.73
N GLU A 125 0.57 18.81 -13.68
CA GLU A 125 1.75 19.18 -14.47
C GLU A 125 2.92 19.64 -13.59
N ASP A 126 2.62 20.38 -12.52
CA ASP A 126 3.63 20.87 -11.59
C ASP A 126 4.23 19.73 -10.75
N ALA A 127 3.44 18.73 -10.35
CA ALA A 127 3.97 17.51 -9.73
C ALA A 127 4.95 16.79 -10.67
N LEU A 128 4.62 16.68 -11.95
CA LEU A 128 5.50 16.04 -12.95
C LEU A 128 6.80 16.81 -13.16
N LYS A 129 6.75 18.15 -13.21
CA LYS A 129 7.97 18.99 -13.27
C LYS A 129 8.89 18.74 -12.08
N ILE A 130 8.31 18.60 -10.88
CA ILE A 130 9.04 18.32 -9.65
C ILE A 130 9.65 16.92 -9.69
N THR A 131 8.87 15.89 -10.00
CA THR A 131 9.37 14.50 -10.06
C THR A 131 10.42 14.30 -11.15
N ALA A 132 10.43 15.13 -12.20
CA ALA A 132 11.40 15.05 -13.29
C ALA A 132 12.84 15.33 -12.84
N ALA A 133 13.01 16.04 -11.71
CA ALA A 133 14.32 16.23 -11.07
C ALA A 133 14.98 14.89 -10.64
N LYS A 134 14.20 13.80 -10.56
CA LYS A 134 14.66 12.45 -10.28
C LYS A 134 14.32 11.52 -11.45
N GLN A 135 15.14 11.55 -12.51
CA GLN A 135 14.91 10.84 -13.79
C GLN A 135 14.53 9.36 -13.69
N ASN A 136 14.91 8.68 -12.60
CA ASN A 136 14.63 7.26 -12.40
C ASN A 136 13.27 6.97 -11.75
N VAL A 137 12.64 7.97 -11.13
CA VAL A 137 11.33 7.84 -10.48
C VAL A 137 10.28 7.61 -11.55
N ARG A 138 9.51 6.53 -11.39
CA ARG A 138 8.35 6.25 -12.22
C ARG A 138 7.14 6.93 -11.61
N VAL A 139 6.39 7.65 -12.43
CA VAL A 139 5.09 8.18 -12.06
C VAL A 139 4.06 7.51 -12.95
N LEU A 140 3.07 6.88 -12.33
CA LEU A 140 1.97 6.20 -13.00
C LEU A 140 0.65 6.90 -12.68
N THR A 141 -0.17 7.09 -13.71
CA THR A 141 -1.56 7.52 -13.56
C THR A 141 -2.48 6.38 -13.93
N CYS A 142 -3.41 6.00 -13.06
CA CYS A 142 -4.27 4.83 -13.27
C CYS A 142 -5.72 5.17 -13.62
N GLY A 143 -6.10 6.44 -13.56
CA GLY A 143 -7.48 6.88 -13.72
C GLY A 143 -8.29 6.74 -12.43
N GLN A 144 -9.52 7.24 -12.46
CA GLN A 144 -10.43 7.13 -11.33
C GLN A 144 -11.05 5.72 -11.30
N TRP A 145 -11.32 5.23 -10.09
CA TRP A 145 -12.07 3.99 -9.88
C TRP A 145 -13.38 4.28 -9.14
N ALA A 146 -14.37 3.43 -9.41
CA ALA A 146 -15.62 3.40 -8.68
C ALA A 146 -15.59 2.24 -7.67
N GLN A 147 -16.65 1.44 -7.63
CA GLN A 147 -16.70 0.24 -6.82
C GLN A 147 -15.86 -0.89 -7.42
N ARG A 148 -15.37 -1.76 -6.53
CA ARG A 148 -14.65 -2.96 -6.94
C ARG A 148 -15.59 -4.01 -7.49
N VAL A 149 -15.17 -4.69 -8.55
CA VAL A 149 -15.90 -5.73 -9.25
C VAL A 149 -15.43 -7.11 -8.78
N PRO A 150 -16.36 -8.06 -8.58
CA PRO A 150 -16.04 -9.46 -8.38
C PRO A 150 -15.15 -9.99 -9.52
N GLY A 151 -14.26 -10.91 -9.18
CA GLY A 151 -13.35 -11.52 -10.13
C GLY A 151 -12.65 -12.72 -9.51
N LEU A 152 -11.86 -13.41 -10.32
CA LEU A 152 -11.09 -14.56 -9.87
C LEU A 152 -9.65 -14.14 -9.56
N ASP A 153 -9.10 -14.70 -8.48
CA ASP A 153 -7.70 -14.64 -8.12
C ASP A 153 -7.04 -15.99 -8.40
N PHE A 154 -5.80 -15.94 -8.90
CA PHE A 154 -5.11 -17.08 -9.47
C PHE A 154 -3.76 -17.26 -8.80
N LYS A 155 -3.48 -18.48 -8.33
CA LYS A 155 -2.17 -18.84 -7.79
C LYS A 155 -1.62 -20.09 -8.46
N ARG A 156 -0.51 -19.92 -9.18
CA ARG A 156 0.23 -21.05 -9.77
C ARG A 156 0.84 -21.92 -8.66
N VAL A 157 0.62 -23.23 -8.75
CA VAL A 157 1.38 -24.25 -8.03
C VAL A 157 2.15 -25.08 -9.05
N ASN A 158 3.13 -25.89 -8.63
CA ASN A 158 3.84 -26.73 -9.59
C ASN A 158 2.86 -27.71 -10.26
N GLY A 159 2.77 -27.70 -11.60
CA GLY A 159 1.87 -28.57 -12.35
C GLY A 159 0.38 -28.20 -12.34
N GLY A 160 -0.11 -27.33 -11.43
CA GLY A 160 -1.53 -26.91 -11.38
C GLY A 160 -1.81 -25.42 -11.12
N LEU A 161 -3.08 -25.05 -11.06
CA LEU A 161 -3.57 -23.70 -10.82
C LEU A 161 -4.62 -23.71 -9.70
N LEU A 162 -4.44 -22.87 -8.68
CA LEU A 162 -5.47 -22.58 -7.69
C LEU A 162 -6.27 -21.36 -8.18
N VAL A 163 -7.59 -21.45 -8.04
CA VAL A 163 -8.54 -20.41 -8.46
C VAL A 163 -9.48 -20.15 -7.28
N GLN A 164 -9.67 -18.90 -6.92
CA GLN A 164 -10.56 -18.45 -5.85
C GLN A 164 -11.21 -17.12 -6.22
N ASP A 165 -12.22 -16.69 -5.48
CA ASP A 165 -12.75 -15.32 -5.63
C ASP A 165 -11.73 -14.28 -5.12
N ARG A 166 -11.72 -13.10 -5.73
CA ARG A 166 -11.02 -11.93 -5.16
C ARG A 166 -11.55 -11.66 -3.76
N ASP A 167 -10.64 -11.38 -2.83
CA ASP A 167 -11.04 -10.96 -1.48
C ASP A 167 -11.62 -9.54 -1.54
N LEU A 168 -12.95 -9.46 -1.62
CA LEU A 168 -13.73 -8.21 -1.49
C LEU A 168 -14.35 -8.08 -0.10
N GLY A 169 -14.07 -9.02 0.81
CA GLY A 169 -14.62 -9.03 2.16
C GLY A 169 -14.23 -7.78 2.94
N MET A 170 -15.21 -7.24 3.67
CA MET A 170 -15.03 -6.12 4.59
C MET A 170 -15.87 -6.32 5.84
N VAL A 171 -15.34 -5.86 6.97
CA VAL A 171 -16.05 -5.84 8.25
C VAL A 171 -16.54 -4.42 8.49
N THR A 172 -17.82 -4.32 8.82
CA THR A 172 -18.51 -3.09 9.22
C THR A 172 -18.61 -2.99 10.73
N GLU A 173 -18.86 -1.78 11.23
CA GLU A 173 -19.03 -1.55 12.67
C GLU A 173 -20.15 -2.42 13.28
N GLY A 174 -21.24 -2.64 12.54
CA GLY A 174 -22.38 -3.45 12.98
C GLY A 174 -22.08 -4.95 13.13
N GLU A 175 -20.99 -5.43 12.54
CA GLU A 175 -20.53 -6.82 12.64
C GLU A 175 -19.55 -7.03 13.81
N LEU A 176 -19.10 -5.94 14.45
CA LEU A 176 -18.16 -6.03 15.56
C LEU A 176 -18.86 -6.48 16.84
N ARG A 177 -18.24 -7.44 17.52
CA ARG A 177 -18.65 -7.88 18.86
C ARG A 177 -17.59 -7.51 19.88
N VAL A 178 -17.94 -6.67 20.85
CA VAL A 178 -17.08 -6.36 22.00
C VAL A 178 -17.10 -7.53 22.98
N VAL A 179 -15.94 -8.16 23.19
CA VAL A 179 -15.76 -9.34 24.06
C VAL A 179 -15.08 -9.02 25.39
N THR A 180 -14.83 -7.74 25.67
CA THR A 180 -14.17 -7.24 26.89
C THR A 180 -15.13 -6.44 27.77
N LYS A 181 -14.78 -6.25 29.05
CA LYS A 181 -15.56 -5.40 29.98
C LYS A 181 -15.52 -3.92 29.59
N ARG A 182 -14.35 -3.43 29.16
CA ARG A 182 -14.16 -2.05 28.69
C ARG A 182 -14.69 -1.94 27.26
N GLN A 183 -15.58 -0.98 27.03
CA GLN A 183 -16.00 -0.59 25.69
C GLN A 183 -14.91 0.23 25.00
N PRO A 184 -14.65 0.01 23.70
CA PRO A 184 -13.77 0.89 22.94
C PRO A 184 -14.40 2.28 22.78
N SER A 185 -13.56 3.31 22.69
CA SER A 185 -14.03 4.62 22.24
C SER A 185 -14.35 4.61 20.75
N GLU A 186 -15.08 5.61 20.25
CA GLU A 186 -15.33 5.74 18.81
C GLU A 186 -14.03 5.82 18.00
N GLN A 187 -12.99 6.48 18.53
CA GLN A 187 -11.70 6.55 17.85
C GLN A 187 -11.02 5.19 17.81
N GLU A 188 -11.09 4.40 18.87
CA GLU A 188 -10.54 3.04 18.90
C GLU A 188 -11.28 2.10 17.94
N LEU A 189 -12.60 2.27 17.79
CA LEU A 189 -13.39 1.54 16.78
C LEU A 189 -12.99 1.92 15.36
N ARG A 190 -12.85 3.22 15.07
CA ARG A 190 -12.35 3.71 13.77
C ARG A 190 -10.96 3.15 13.46
N ASP A 191 -10.05 3.20 14.42
CA ASP A 191 -8.69 2.67 14.28
C ASP A 191 -8.68 1.14 14.09
N ALA A 192 -9.60 0.41 14.72
CA ALA A 192 -9.75 -1.04 14.54
C ALA A 192 -10.23 -1.40 13.13
N LEU A 193 -11.22 -0.67 12.59
CA LEU A 193 -11.70 -0.84 11.22
C LEU A 193 -10.62 -0.44 10.19
N PHE A 194 -9.86 0.62 10.47
CA PHE A 194 -8.68 0.99 9.69
C PHE A 194 -7.63 -0.14 9.69
N CYS A 195 -7.30 -0.69 10.85
CA CYS A 195 -6.39 -1.84 10.97
C CYS A 195 -6.89 -3.06 10.18
N TRP A 196 -8.20 -3.34 10.18
CA TRP A 196 -8.78 -4.44 9.42
C TRP A 196 -8.50 -4.30 7.93
N LYS A 197 -8.78 -3.11 7.36
CA LYS A 197 -8.50 -2.79 5.96
C LYS A 197 -7.02 -2.97 5.61
N VAL A 198 -6.11 -2.46 6.44
CA VAL A 198 -4.67 -2.58 6.20
C VAL A 198 -4.19 -4.03 6.33
N ALA A 199 -4.66 -4.76 7.35
CA ALA A 199 -4.22 -6.14 7.64
C ALA A 199 -4.50 -7.11 6.48
N LYS A 200 -5.56 -6.87 5.72
CA LYS A 200 -5.90 -7.60 4.49
C LYS A 200 -4.75 -7.61 3.45
N PHE A 201 -3.95 -6.55 3.40
CA PHE A 201 -2.85 -6.39 2.43
C PHE A 201 -1.48 -6.75 3.02
N VAL A 202 -1.42 -7.14 4.29
CA VAL A 202 -0.17 -7.56 4.94
C VAL A 202 -0.06 -9.08 4.87
N LYS A 203 1.05 -9.60 4.35
CA LYS A 203 1.25 -11.05 4.24
C LYS A 203 1.17 -11.72 5.63
N SER A 204 0.43 -12.82 5.71
CA SER A 204 0.17 -13.52 6.98
C SER A 204 1.42 -14.22 7.55
N ASN A 205 1.57 -14.35 8.88
CA ASN A 205 0.72 -13.78 9.93
C ASN A 205 0.94 -12.26 10.07
N ALA A 206 -0.14 -11.49 9.98
CA ALA A 206 -0.11 -10.03 10.03
C ALA A 206 -0.50 -9.51 11.42
N ILE A 207 0.20 -8.47 11.89
CA ILE A 207 -0.19 -7.66 13.04
C ILE A 207 -0.04 -6.19 12.67
N VAL A 208 -1.13 -5.43 12.76
CA VAL A 208 -1.16 -3.99 12.45
C VAL A 208 -1.50 -3.23 13.72
N TYR A 209 -0.70 -2.21 14.03
CA TYR A 209 -0.97 -1.24 15.07
C TYR A 209 -1.28 0.09 14.43
N ALA A 210 -2.37 0.72 14.82
CA ALA A 210 -2.75 2.05 14.34
C ALA A 210 -3.14 2.96 15.50
N LYS A 211 -3.06 4.26 15.22
CA LYS A 211 -3.62 5.32 16.05
C LYS A 211 -4.04 6.46 15.12
N GLU A 212 -5.25 6.97 15.31
CA GLU A 212 -5.80 8.08 14.53
C GLU A 212 -5.72 7.84 13.01
N ASN A 213 -6.20 6.67 12.55
CA ASN A 213 -6.16 6.26 11.13
C ASN A 213 -4.76 6.31 10.48
N MET A 214 -3.71 6.12 11.26
CA MET A 214 -2.33 5.98 10.78
C MET A 214 -1.72 4.71 11.38
N THR A 215 -1.03 3.92 10.57
CA THR A 215 -0.24 2.81 11.10
C THR A 215 0.93 3.33 11.92
N ILE A 216 1.12 2.80 13.12
CA ILE A 216 2.28 3.10 13.98
C ILE A 216 3.28 1.95 14.02
N GLY A 217 2.89 0.77 13.51
CA GLY A 217 3.81 -0.31 13.18
C GLY A 217 3.10 -1.53 12.61
N ILE A 218 3.83 -2.28 11.79
CA ILE A 218 3.33 -3.43 11.04
C ILE A 218 4.30 -4.60 11.23
N GLY A 219 3.76 -5.77 11.55
CA GLY A 219 4.48 -7.04 11.59
C GLY A 219 3.95 -7.96 10.50
N ALA A 220 4.77 -8.24 9.50
CA ALA A 220 4.38 -8.98 8.30
C ALA A 220 5.13 -10.31 8.13
N GLY A 221 4.44 -11.32 7.58
CA GLY A 221 5.03 -12.50 6.96
C GLY A 221 5.78 -13.46 7.88
N GLN A 222 5.58 -13.38 9.20
CA GLN A 222 6.25 -14.30 10.13
C GLN A 222 5.41 -15.57 10.31
N MET A 223 6.11 -16.72 10.41
CA MET A 223 5.45 -18.00 10.71
C MET A 223 4.73 -17.95 12.06
N SER A 224 5.30 -17.24 13.04
CA SER A 224 4.70 -17.05 14.36
C SER A 224 4.10 -15.65 14.51
N ARG A 225 2.81 -15.59 14.87
CA ARG A 225 2.09 -14.34 15.15
C ARG A 225 2.71 -13.54 16.31
N VAL A 226 3.29 -14.24 17.28
CA VAL A 226 4.05 -13.62 18.40
C VAL A 226 5.28 -12.89 17.87
N TYR A 227 5.97 -13.45 16.88
CA TYR A 227 7.10 -12.79 16.23
C TYR A 227 6.65 -11.62 15.36
N SER A 228 5.52 -11.72 14.65
CA SER A 228 4.94 -10.58 13.94
C SER A 228 4.68 -9.40 14.89
N ALA A 229 4.08 -9.66 16.05
CA ALA A 229 3.87 -8.64 17.07
C ALA A 229 5.20 -8.01 17.53
N LYS A 230 6.22 -8.82 17.88
CA LYS A 230 7.52 -8.33 18.35
C LYS A 230 8.31 -7.55 17.30
N ARG A 231 8.13 -7.83 16.01
CA ARG A 231 8.87 -7.15 14.93
C ARG A 231 8.31 -5.77 14.59
N SER A 232 7.07 -5.47 14.98
CA SER A 232 6.49 -4.13 14.83
C SER A 232 7.34 -3.08 15.55
N PRO A 233 7.69 -1.95 14.91
CA PRO A 233 8.40 -0.84 15.53
C PRO A 233 7.76 -0.36 16.84
N VAL A 234 6.44 -0.47 16.99
CA VAL A 234 5.70 -0.12 18.23
C VAL A 234 6.18 -0.95 19.41
N LEU A 235 6.23 -2.27 19.27
CA LEU A 235 6.67 -3.16 20.35
C LEU A 235 8.17 -3.06 20.59
N LYS A 236 8.98 -2.83 19.54
CA LYS A 236 10.41 -2.54 19.74
C LYS A 236 10.64 -1.25 20.53
N ARG A 237 9.84 -0.20 20.27
CA ARG A 237 9.89 1.08 21.00
C ARG A 237 9.36 0.94 22.44
N ALA A 238 8.23 0.25 22.63
CA ALA A 238 7.68 -0.03 23.96
C ALA A 238 8.62 -0.90 24.82
N MET A 239 9.25 -1.92 24.23
CA MET A 239 10.24 -2.76 24.93
C MET A 239 11.54 -2.01 25.25
N LYS A 240 11.93 -1.00 24.45
CA LYS A 240 13.06 -0.12 24.77
C LYS A 240 12.74 0.88 25.88
N ALA A 241 11.49 1.36 25.97
CA ALA A 241 11.06 2.25 27.05
C ALA A 241 10.87 1.52 28.41
N TRP A 242 10.82 0.19 28.39
CA TRP A 242 10.71 -0.67 29.57
C TRP A 242 12.06 -1.14 30.14
N LYS A 243 13.17 -0.87 29.45
CA LYS A 243 14.54 -1.15 29.89
C LYS A 243 15.23 0.14 30.30
#